data_AF-A0A2T7NCK0-F1
#
_entry.id   AF-A0A2T7NCK0-F1
#
_cell.length_a   1.000
_cell.length_b   1.000
_cell.length_c   1.000
_cell.angle_alpha   90.00
_cell.angle_beta   90.00
_cell.angle_gamma   90.00
#
_symmetry.space_group_name_H-M   'P 1'
#
loop_
_entity.id
_entity.type
_entity.pdbx_description
1 polymer ?
#
loop_
_entity_poly.entity_id
_entity_poly.type
_entity_poly.pdbx_seq_one_letter_code
_entity_poly.pdbx_strand_id
1 'polypeptide(L)'
;MRLYKRVFLPDLEHQTLAFIGFFNVNGALWPFFELQSRMAVYAMTGVIKLPTSRKIKEDIREMENKRAQISPDTLRHTIEGIWFPYMEELAEVIGCKPNIWRLLLTDPKLGLKVLFGPVLGAHYRLQGPGQWSGARQSILTAMDRVRFPFQTRKIPSGLPRSFNLVRRLLPKQLDSYAIPDSKEVKQTSRYISRCVDK
;
A
#
# COMPACT_ATOMS: atom_id res chain seq x y z
N MET A 1 6.58 -23.50 10.09
CA MET A 1 7.56 -23.69 8.99
C MET A 1 8.57 -22.56 9.05
N ARG A 2 9.88 -22.88 9.07
CA ARG A 2 10.96 -21.91 9.31
C ARG A 2 11.49 -21.36 8.00
N LEU A 3 10.96 -20.21 7.59
CA LEU A 3 11.34 -19.52 6.36
C LEU A 3 11.74 -18.07 6.68
N TYR A 4 12.85 -17.62 6.12
CA TYR A 4 13.27 -16.23 6.19
C TYR A 4 12.29 -15.34 5.44
N LYS A 5 11.73 -14.37 6.17
CA LYS A 5 10.61 -13.53 5.71
C LYS A 5 9.49 -14.33 5.01
N ARG A 6 9.28 -15.61 5.34
CA ARG A 6 8.31 -16.50 4.69
C ARG A 6 8.53 -16.72 3.18
N VAL A 7 9.76 -16.52 2.70
CA VAL A 7 10.15 -16.69 1.29
C VAL A 7 11.29 -17.70 1.13
N PHE A 8 12.37 -17.54 1.90
CA PHE A 8 13.62 -18.29 1.68
C PHE A 8 13.89 -19.35 2.74
N LEU A 9 14.56 -20.44 2.36
CA LEU A 9 14.98 -21.49 3.31
C LEU A 9 16.32 -21.12 3.97
N PRO A 10 16.45 -21.24 5.30
CA PRO A 10 17.63 -20.75 6.03
C PRO A 10 18.90 -21.61 5.85
N ASP A 11 18.74 -22.87 5.43
CA ASP A 11 19.82 -23.87 5.40
C ASP A 11 20.36 -24.14 3.98
N LEU A 12 19.96 -23.33 2.99
CA LEU A 12 20.50 -23.39 1.64
C LEU A 12 21.81 -22.57 1.53
N GLU A 13 22.84 -23.18 0.93
CA GLU A 13 24.10 -22.51 0.60
C GLU A 13 23.89 -21.41 -0.47
N HIS A 14 23.08 -21.71 -1.48
CA HIS A 14 22.65 -20.77 -2.50
C HIS A 14 21.14 -20.55 -2.43
N GLN A 15 20.73 -19.29 -2.32
CA GLN A 15 19.32 -18.89 -2.18
C GLN A 15 18.62 -18.83 -3.55
N THR A 16 18.61 -19.97 -4.26
CA THR A 16 18.04 -20.13 -5.61
C THR A 16 16.58 -20.61 -5.59
N LEU A 17 16.05 -20.98 -4.42
CA LEU A 17 14.67 -21.42 -4.24
C LEU A 17 13.92 -20.45 -3.33
N ALA A 18 12.76 -19.98 -3.79
CA ALA A 18 11.88 -19.09 -3.05
C ALA A 18 10.44 -19.61 -3.08
N PHE A 19 9.75 -19.54 -1.93
CA PHE A 19 8.33 -19.83 -1.80
C PHE A 19 7.55 -18.52 -1.83
N ILE A 20 6.58 -18.43 -2.72
CA ILE A 20 5.71 -17.25 -2.85
C ILE A 20 4.30 -17.65 -2.45
N GLY A 21 3.66 -16.81 -1.65
CA GLY A 21 2.28 -16.96 -1.21
C GLY A 21 2.05 -17.94 -0.07
N PHE A 22 3.12 -18.43 0.56
CA PHE A 22 3.04 -19.30 1.74
C PHE A 22 2.79 -18.49 3.03
N PHE A 23 1.74 -17.66 3.02
CA PHE A 23 1.36 -16.80 4.13
C PHE A 23 -0.14 -16.51 4.12
N ASN A 24 -0.81 -16.68 5.26
CA ASN A 24 -2.19 -16.28 5.44
C ASN A 24 -2.22 -14.89 6.08
N VAL A 25 -2.71 -13.89 5.34
CA VAL A 25 -2.78 -12.50 5.81
C VAL A 25 -4.21 -12.05 5.97
N ASN A 26 -4.45 -11.26 7.02
CA ASN A 26 -5.66 -10.44 7.14
C ASN A 26 -5.49 -9.19 6.28
N GLY A 27 -5.68 -9.31 4.96
CA GLY A 27 -5.49 -8.20 4.03
C GLY A 27 -5.50 -8.61 2.55
N ALA A 28 -5.09 -7.69 1.68
CA ALA A 28 -5.02 -7.94 0.24
C ALA A 28 -3.81 -8.83 -0.10
N LEU A 29 -4.08 -10.01 -0.68
CA LEU A 29 -3.05 -10.99 -1.04
C LEU A 29 -2.18 -10.55 -2.23
N TRP A 30 -2.75 -9.82 -3.19
CA TRP A 30 -2.05 -9.51 -4.45
C TRP A 30 -0.81 -8.62 -4.29
N PRO A 31 -0.86 -7.50 -3.55
CA PRO A 31 0.35 -6.68 -3.32
C PRO A 31 1.42 -7.44 -2.51
N PHE A 32 0.97 -8.38 -1.68
CA PHE A 32 1.85 -9.23 -0.89
C PHE A 32 2.63 -10.22 -1.78
N PHE A 33 1.96 -10.96 -2.68
CA PHE A 33 2.64 -11.86 -3.62
C PHE A 33 3.60 -11.11 -4.54
N GLU A 34 3.23 -9.89 -4.95
CA GLU A 34 4.07 -9.04 -5.80
C GLU A 34 5.38 -8.65 -5.11
N LEU A 35 5.33 -8.21 -3.84
CA LEU A 35 6.53 -7.88 -3.09
C LEU A 35 7.40 -9.11 -2.82
N GLN A 36 6.81 -10.25 -2.47
CA GLN A 36 7.58 -11.49 -2.29
C GLN A 36 8.29 -11.89 -3.59
N SER A 37 7.59 -11.79 -4.72
CA SER A 37 8.18 -12.08 -6.04
C SER A 37 9.34 -11.14 -6.37
N ARG A 38 9.20 -9.84 -6.08
CA ARG A 38 10.28 -8.85 -6.25
C ARG A 38 11.48 -9.17 -5.38
N MET A 39 11.27 -9.46 -4.10
CA MET A 39 12.34 -9.87 -3.20
C MET A 39 13.04 -11.12 -3.72
N ALA A 40 12.28 -12.13 -4.16
CA ALA A 40 12.82 -13.38 -4.67
C ALA A 40 13.73 -13.14 -5.89
N VAL A 41 13.23 -12.43 -6.90
CA VAL A 41 14.00 -12.13 -8.12
C VAL A 41 15.23 -11.28 -7.81
N TYR A 42 15.10 -10.25 -7.00
CA TYR A 42 16.22 -9.36 -6.67
C TYR A 42 17.30 -10.04 -5.83
N ALA A 43 16.94 -10.99 -4.97
CA ALA A 43 17.91 -11.80 -4.24
C ALA A 43 18.60 -12.82 -5.15
N MET A 44 17.85 -13.49 -6.03
CA MET A 44 18.41 -14.48 -6.97
C MET A 44 19.33 -13.83 -8.02
N THR A 45 18.99 -12.62 -8.47
CA THR A 45 19.81 -11.84 -9.42
C THR A 45 20.98 -11.11 -8.75
N GLY A 46 21.07 -11.16 -7.42
CA GLY A 46 22.16 -10.52 -6.66
C GLY A 46 22.05 -9.00 -6.52
N VAL A 47 20.93 -8.39 -6.93
CA VAL A 47 20.64 -6.96 -6.72
C VAL A 47 20.53 -6.66 -5.22
N ILE A 48 19.94 -7.58 -4.45
CA ILE A 48 19.86 -7.52 -3.00
C ILE A 48 20.68 -8.67 -2.43
N LYS A 49 21.57 -8.35 -1.48
CA LYS A 49 22.30 -9.37 -0.73
C LYS A 49 21.50 -9.76 0.51
N LEU A 50 21.14 -11.04 0.59
CA LEU A 50 20.53 -11.61 1.78
C LEU A 50 21.53 -11.60 2.96
N PRO A 51 21.04 -11.47 4.20
CA PRO A 51 21.90 -11.47 5.37
C PRO A 51 22.51 -12.86 5.63
N THR A 52 23.54 -12.92 6.47
CA THR A 52 24.21 -14.18 6.86
C THR A 52 23.24 -15.18 7.48
N SER A 53 23.46 -16.50 7.30
CA SER A 53 22.61 -17.57 7.85
C SER A 53 22.31 -17.42 9.35
N ARG A 54 23.26 -16.94 10.15
CA ARG A 54 23.04 -16.62 11.57
C ARG A 54 21.92 -15.59 11.77
N LYS A 55 22.00 -14.44 11.08
CA LYS A 55 20.99 -13.37 11.15
C LYS A 55 19.64 -13.86 10.62
N ILE A 56 19.62 -14.63 9.54
CA ILE A 56 18.40 -15.28 9.01
C ILE A 56 17.72 -16.12 10.10
N LYS A 57 18.47 -16.95 10.83
CA LYS A 57 17.94 -17.80 11.91
C LYS A 57 17.47 -16.98 13.12
N GLU A 58 18.17 -15.91 13.46
CA GLU A 58 17.75 -14.96 14.50
C GLU A 58 16.42 -14.28 14.12
N ASP A 59 16.28 -13.81 12.88
CA ASP A 59 15.07 -13.15 12.36
C ASP A 59 13.86 -14.11 12.36
N ILE A 60 14.08 -15.39 12.01
CA ILE A 60 13.06 -16.44 12.09
C ILE A 60 12.58 -16.62 13.54
N ARG A 61 13.50 -16.69 14.50
CA ARG A 61 13.15 -16.82 15.92
C ARG A 61 12.37 -15.61 16.42
N GLU A 62 12.78 -14.41 16.04
CA GLU A 62 12.06 -13.18 16.42
C GLU A 62 10.63 -13.17 15.86
N MET A 63 10.46 -13.55 14.60
CA MET A 63 9.15 -13.66 13.96
C MET A 63 8.27 -14.72 14.64
N GLU A 64 8.84 -15.89 14.99
CA GLU A 64 8.13 -16.95 15.73
C GLU A 64 7.70 -16.46 17.11
N ASN A 65 8.57 -15.73 17.82
CA ASN A 65 8.26 -15.15 19.13
C ASN A 65 7.14 -14.10 19.04
N LYS A 66 7.21 -13.18 18.05
CA LYS A 66 6.15 -12.18 17.81
C LYS A 66 4.81 -12.85 17.51
N ARG A 67 4.83 -13.92 16.69
CA ARG A 67 3.62 -14.69 16.40
C ARG A 67 3.04 -15.32 17.66
N ALA A 68 3.87 -15.96 18.49
CA ALA A 68 3.42 -16.62 19.72
C ALA A 68 2.80 -15.66 20.73
N GLN A 69 3.20 -14.38 20.73
CA GLN A 69 2.58 -13.34 21.57
C GLN A 69 1.21 -12.88 21.05
N ILE A 70 0.99 -12.91 19.73
CA ILE A 70 -0.20 -12.34 19.09
C ILE A 70 -1.31 -13.39 18.91
N SER A 71 -0.96 -14.66 18.69
CA SER A 71 -1.94 -15.68 18.32
C SER A 71 -1.75 -16.97 19.11
N PRO A 72 -2.86 -17.64 19.50
CA PRO A 72 -2.80 -18.93 20.16
C PRO A 72 -2.16 -19.98 19.25
N ASP A 73 -1.48 -20.95 19.85
CA ASP A 73 -0.76 -21.97 19.10
C ASP A 73 -1.73 -23.02 18.55
N THR A 74 -2.36 -22.68 17.42
CA THR A 74 -3.23 -23.57 16.64
C THR A 74 -2.65 -23.71 15.24
N LEU A 75 -2.83 -24.89 14.63
CA LEU A 75 -2.36 -25.21 13.27
C LEU A 75 -2.72 -24.13 12.23
N ARG A 76 -3.90 -23.51 12.36
CA ARG A 76 -4.39 -22.44 11.48
C ARG A 76 -3.57 -21.15 11.61
N HIS A 77 -3.21 -20.78 12.84
CA HIS A 77 -2.46 -19.56 13.14
C HIS A 77 -0.95 -19.74 12.94
N THR A 78 -0.48 -20.95 12.56
CA THR A 78 0.93 -21.25 12.24
C THR A 78 1.54 -20.35 11.19
N ILE A 79 0.72 -20.00 10.21
CA ILE A 79 1.13 -19.26 9.01
C ILE A 79 0.40 -17.93 8.95
N GLU A 80 -0.22 -17.47 10.03
CA GLU A 80 -0.92 -16.18 10.05
C GLU A 80 -0.04 -15.04 10.56
N GLY A 81 -0.39 -13.82 10.19
CA GLY A 81 0.30 -12.62 10.64
C GLY A 81 -0.34 -11.34 10.09
N ILE A 82 0.06 -10.21 10.67
CA ILE A 82 -0.50 -8.91 10.32
C ILE A 82 0.10 -8.46 8.99
N TRP A 83 -0.76 -8.13 8.03
CA TRP A 83 -0.39 -7.79 6.66
C TRP A 83 0.56 -6.59 6.55
N PHE A 84 0.22 -5.47 7.22
CA PHE A 84 0.93 -4.20 7.05
C PHE A 84 2.39 -4.23 7.56
N PRO A 85 2.71 -4.67 8.80
CA PRO A 85 4.09 -4.73 9.27
C PRO A 85 4.96 -5.62 8.40
N TYR A 86 4.42 -6.74 7.94
CA TYR A 86 5.14 -7.67 7.09
C TYR A 86 5.47 -7.05 5.72
N MET A 87 4.53 -6.32 5.10
CA MET A 87 4.81 -5.60 3.86
C MET A 87 5.87 -4.51 4.04
N GLU A 88 5.86 -3.80 5.16
CA GLU A 88 6.89 -2.81 5.48
C GLU A 88 8.27 -3.45 5.65
N GLU A 89 8.36 -4.62 6.30
CA GLU A 89 9.61 -5.38 6.41
C GLU A 89 10.13 -5.83 5.03
N LEU A 90 9.26 -6.36 4.16
CA LEU A 90 9.65 -6.71 2.79
C LEU A 90 10.12 -5.49 1.99
N ALA A 91 9.37 -4.39 2.09
CA ALA A 91 9.69 -3.17 1.39
C ALA A 91 11.01 -2.54 1.87
N GLU A 92 11.37 -2.73 3.13
CA GLU A 92 12.65 -2.31 3.69
C GLU A 92 13.81 -3.16 3.14
N VAL A 93 13.65 -4.49 3.09
CA VAL A 93 14.64 -5.39 2.47
C VAL A 93 14.83 -5.07 0.98
N ILE A 94 13.76 -4.75 0.27
CA ILE A 94 13.81 -4.35 -1.14
C ILE A 94 14.34 -2.91 -1.33
N GLY A 95 14.26 -2.07 -0.31
CA GLY A 95 14.57 -0.63 -0.40
C GLY A 95 13.50 0.18 -1.12
N CYS A 96 12.25 -0.30 -1.19
CA CYS A 96 11.11 0.41 -1.79
C CYS A 96 10.14 1.03 -0.77
N LYS A 97 10.41 0.89 0.53
CA LYS A 97 9.62 1.48 1.62
C LYS A 97 9.66 3.01 1.55
N PRO A 98 8.53 3.73 1.39
CA PRO A 98 8.51 5.17 1.23
C PRO A 98 8.96 5.92 2.50
N ASN A 99 9.88 6.88 2.36
CA ASN A 99 10.30 7.72 3.48
C ASN A 99 9.30 8.86 3.69
N ILE A 100 8.37 8.69 4.63
CA ILE A 100 7.25 9.63 4.84
C ILE A 100 7.73 11.04 5.14
N TRP A 101 8.73 11.21 6.02
CA TRP A 101 9.28 12.53 6.35
C TRP A 101 9.89 13.24 5.12
N ARG A 102 10.66 12.51 4.31
CA ARG A 102 11.22 13.04 3.06
C ARG A 102 10.11 13.41 2.08
N LEU A 103 9.08 12.56 1.96
CA LEU A 103 7.92 12.82 1.11
C LEU A 103 7.14 14.06 1.56
N LEU A 104 6.95 14.27 2.86
CA LEU A 104 6.27 15.46 3.39
C LEU A 104 7.04 16.75 3.08
N LEU A 105 8.38 16.69 3.04
CA LEU A 105 9.21 17.84 2.66
C LEU A 105 9.22 18.10 1.14
N THR A 106 9.24 17.06 0.31
CA THR A 106 9.33 17.21 -1.16
C THR A 106 7.98 17.40 -1.85
N ASP A 107 6.96 16.65 -1.42
CA ASP A 107 5.60 16.68 -1.94
C ASP A 107 4.60 16.48 -0.79
N PRO A 108 4.25 17.55 -0.05
CA PRO A 108 3.40 17.45 1.14
C PRO A 108 2.03 16.86 0.83
N LYS A 109 1.49 17.09 -0.38
CA LYS A 109 0.19 16.54 -0.79
C LYS A 109 0.25 15.02 -0.90
N LEU A 110 1.31 14.49 -1.51
CA LEU A 110 1.53 13.05 -1.58
C LEU A 110 1.85 12.48 -0.18
N GLY A 111 2.74 13.13 0.58
CA GLY A 111 3.13 12.67 1.92
C GLY A 111 1.94 12.56 2.88
N LEU A 112 1.05 13.56 2.91
CA LEU A 112 -0.17 13.51 3.71
C LEU A 112 -1.12 12.40 3.27
N LYS A 113 -1.20 12.14 1.95
CA LYS A 113 -2.04 11.06 1.41
C LYS A 113 -1.48 9.68 1.72
N VAL A 114 -0.16 9.53 1.77
CA VAL A 114 0.52 8.29 2.19
C VAL A 114 0.35 8.06 3.68
N LEU A 115 0.42 9.12 4.50
CA LEU A 115 0.34 9.01 5.97
C LEU A 115 -1.10 8.77 6.47
N PHE A 116 -2.08 9.49 5.92
CA PHE A 116 -3.48 9.46 6.40
C PHE A 116 -4.44 8.77 5.43
N GLY A 117 -3.97 8.33 4.26
CA GLY A 117 -4.80 7.68 3.24
C GLY A 117 -4.76 6.15 3.32
N PRO A 118 -5.51 5.50 2.41
CA PRO A 118 -5.51 4.05 2.32
C PRO A 118 -4.17 3.54 1.78
N VAL A 119 -3.66 2.46 2.38
CA VAL A 119 -2.46 1.77 1.89
C VAL A 119 -2.79 1.06 0.58
N LEU A 120 -2.05 1.40 -0.47
CA LEU A 120 -2.21 0.89 -1.84
C LEU A 120 -0.90 0.21 -2.27
N GLY A 121 -0.95 -0.82 -3.12
CA GLY A 121 0.26 -1.42 -3.69
C GLY A 121 1.17 -0.42 -4.44
N ALA A 122 0.60 0.67 -4.94
CA ALA A 122 1.34 1.77 -5.57
C ALA A 122 2.36 2.47 -4.63
N HIS A 123 2.19 2.39 -3.31
CA HIS A 123 3.13 2.97 -2.34
C HIS A 123 4.53 2.37 -2.50
N TYR A 124 4.60 1.06 -2.70
CA TYR A 124 5.86 0.31 -2.87
C TYR A 124 6.48 0.43 -4.27
N ARG A 125 5.92 1.32 -5.10
CA ARG A 125 6.40 1.69 -6.42
C ARG A 125 6.73 3.19 -6.51
N LEU A 126 6.65 3.93 -5.40
CA LEU A 126 7.01 5.36 -5.33
C LEU A 126 8.52 5.58 -5.37
N GLN A 127 9.30 4.68 -4.76
CA GLN A 127 10.76 4.76 -4.70
C GLN A 127 11.38 3.36 -4.71
N GLY A 128 12.70 3.29 -4.90
CA GLY A 128 13.44 2.04 -4.96
C GLY A 128 13.40 1.35 -6.34
N PRO A 129 13.91 0.12 -6.44
CA PRO A 129 14.04 -0.60 -7.70
C PRO A 129 12.68 -1.01 -8.27
N GLY A 130 12.42 -0.66 -9.53
CA GLY A 130 11.12 -0.90 -10.19
C GLY A 130 10.08 0.18 -9.93
N GLN A 131 10.52 1.43 -9.73
CA GLN A 131 9.65 2.61 -9.59
C GLN A 131 8.69 2.74 -10.77
N TRP A 132 7.46 3.16 -10.49
CA TRP A 132 6.46 3.43 -11.52
C TRP A 132 6.09 4.92 -11.53
N SER A 133 6.29 5.58 -12.67
CA SER A 133 5.99 7.02 -12.84
C SER A 133 4.52 7.37 -12.56
N GLY A 134 3.60 6.42 -12.82
CA GLY A 134 2.18 6.57 -12.54
C GLY A 134 1.78 6.40 -11.07
N ALA A 135 2.69 5.98 -10.18
CA ALA A 135 2.37 5.66 -8.79
C ALA A 135 1.81 6.86 -8.04
N ARG A 136 2.41 8.04 -8.21
CA ARG A 136 1.94 9.30 -7.61
C ARG A 136 0.49 9.61 -7.98
N GLN A 137 0.20 9.65 -9.28
CA GLN A 137 -1.15 9.94 -9.76
C GLN A 137 -2.15 8.88 -9.30
N SER A 138 -1.73 7.61 -9.29
CA SER A 138 -2.55 6.50 -8.83
C SER A 138 -2.99 6.67 -7.37
N ILE A 139 -2.07 7.08 -6.48
CA ILE A 139 -2.37 7.31 -5.06
C ILE A 139 -3.30 8.51 -4.86
N LEU A 140 -3.02 9.63 -5.52
CA LEU A 140 -3.82 10.85 -5.38
C LEU A 140 -5.27 10.64 -5.85
N THR A 141 -5.46 9.89 -6.93
CA THR A 141 -6.78 9.66 -7.55
C THR A 141 -7.47 8.37 -7.07
N ALA A 142 -6.93 7.70 -6.05
CA ALA A 142 -7.44 6.40 -5.60
C ALA A 142 -8.92 6.48 -5.19
N MET A 143 -9.29 7.49 -4.41
CA MET A 143 -10.68 7.66 -3.95
C MET A 143 -11.62 8.09 -5.08
N ASP A 144 -11.12 8.78 -6.10
CA ASP A 144 -11.92 9.14 -7.27
C ASP A 144 -12.28 7.88 -8.06
N ARG A 145 -11.33 6.96 -8.24
CA ARG A 145 -11.58 5.66 -8.88
C ARG A 145 -12.54 4.78 -8.08
N VAL A 146 -12.45 4.81 -6.75
CA VAL A 146 -13.40 4.09 -5.89
C VAL A 146 -14.80 4.68 -6.02
N ARG A 147 -14.94 6.00 -6.08
CA ARG A 147 -16.24 6.69 -6.17
C ARG A 147 -16.88 6.60 -7.56
N PHE A 148 -16.06 6.59 -8.61
CA PHE A 148 -16.50 6.59 -10.00
C PHE A 148 -17.60 5.56 -10.33
N PRO A 149 -17.46 4.26 -10.01
CA PRO A 149 -18.50 3.26 -10.31
C PRO A 149 -19.80 3.47 -9.53
N PHE A 150 -19.78 4.19 -8.41
CA PHE A 150 -20.97 4.51 -7.62
C PHE A 150 -21.67 5.80 -8.08
N GLN A 151 -21.04 6.61 -8.94
CA GLN A 151 -21.58 7.86 -9.46
C GLN A 151 -22.33 7.67 -10.79
N THR A 152 -23.15 6.63 -10.88
CA THR A 152 -23.96 6.34 -12.08
C THR A 152 -25.05 7.39 -12.33
N ARG A 153 -25.53 8.05 -11.27
CA ARG A 153 -26.50 9.16 -11.35
C ARG A 153 -25.83 10.48 -11.00
N LYS A 154 -25.79 11.42 -11.96
CA LYS A 154 -25.34 12.79 -11.72
C LYS A 154 -26.48 13.60 -11.09
N ILE A 155 -26.27 14.06 -9.86
CA ILE A 155 -27.19 14.99 -9.18
C ILE A 155 -26.85 16.40 -9.67
N PRO A 156 -27.84 17.25 -10.00
CA PRO A 156 -27.57 18.64 -10.35
C PRO A 156 -26.79 19.34 -9.22
N SER A 157 -25.82 20.17 -9.59
CA SER A 157 -24.99 20.90 -8.64
C SER A 157 -25.85 21.89 -7.84
N GLY A 158 -26.08 21.58 -6.56
CA GLY A 158 -26.82 22.43 -5.62
C GLY A 158 -27.26 21.62 -4.39
N LEU A 159 -27.28 22.25 -3.21
CA LEU A 159 -27.92 21.64 -2.05
C LEU A 159 -29.43 21.48 -2.32
N PRO A 160 -30.09 20.45 -1.78
CA PRO A 160 -31.54 20.36 -1.86
C PRO A 160 -32.17 21.63 -1.27
N ARG A 161 -33.35 22.03 -1.79
CA ARG A 161 -34.02 23.29 -1.42
C ARG A 161 -34.16 23.46 0.10
N SER A 162 -34.34 22.35 0.83
CA SER A 162 -34.38 22.25 2.29
C SER A 162 -33.06 22.65 2.96
N PHE A 163 -31.91 22.21 2.45
CA PHE A 163 -30.60 22.55 3.00
C PHE A 163 -30.19 23.99 2.67
N ASN A 164 -30.62 24.54 1.53
CA ASN A 164 -30.42 25.97 1.24
C ASN A 164 -31.19 26.87 2.21
N LEU A 165 -32.35 26.40 2.70
CA LEU A 165 -33.11 27.08 3.75
C LEU A 165 -32.34 27.06 5.08
N VAL A 166 -31.83 25.90 5.49
CA VAL A 166 -31.01 25.75 6.71
C VAL A 166 -29.71 26.55 6.62
N ARG A 167 -29.04 26.57 5.45
CA ARG A 167 -27.84 27.38 5.20
C ARG A 167 -28.10 28.88 5.30
N ARG A 168 -29.29 29.36 4.92
CA ARG A 168 -29.69 30.77 5.11
C ARG A 168 -29.93 31.12 6.58
N LEU A 169 -30.27 30.13 7.40
CA LEU A 169 -30.51 30.29 8.84
C LEU A 169 -29.24 30.11 9.69
N LEU A 170 -28.17 29.56 9.12
CA LEU A 170 -26.89 29.38 9.80
C LEU A 170 -25.98 30.63 9.64
N PRO A 171 -25.24 31.03 10.68
CA PRO A 171 -24.32 32.16 10.61
C PRO A 171 -23.18 31.88 9.61
N LYS A 172 -22.77 32.93 8.86
CA LYS A 172 -21.83 32.91 7.72
C LYS A 172 -20.41 32.37 7.98
N GLN A 173 -20.13 31.85 9.18
CA GLN A 173 -18.79 31.47 9.63
C GLN A 173 -18.31 30.11 9.08
N LEU A 174 -19.16 29.37 8.36
CA LEU A 174 -18.90 28.01 7.86
C LEU A 174 -18.48 27.93 6.37
N ASP A 175 -18.40 29.06 5.65
CA ASP A 175 -18.07 29.07 4.21
C ASP A 175 -16.61 28.70 3.88
N SER A 176 -15.74 28.51 4.89
CA SER A 176 -14.33 28.11 4.70
C SER A 176 -14.12 26.64 4.32
N TYR A 177 -15.15 25.79 4.39
CA TYR A 177 -15.09 24.35 4.06
C TYR A 177 -15.72 23.99 2.70
N ALA A 178 -15.71 24.91 1.73
CA ALA A 178 -16.26 24.65 0.40
C ALA A 178 -15.46 23.57 -0.37
N ILE A 179 -16.19 22.60 -0.92
CA ILE A 179 -15.68 21.50 -1.77
C ILE A 179 -15.04 22.10 -3.04
N PRO A 180 -13.81 21.69 -3.44
CA PRO A 180 -13.11 22.27 -4.58
C PRO A 180 -13.86 22.08 -5.92
N ASP A 181 -13.67 23.06 -6.80
CA ASP A 181 -14.42 23.27 -8.05
C ASP A 181 -14.30 22.10 -9.06
N SER A 182 -15.42 21.87 -9.74
CA SER A 182 -15.72 20.86 -10.77
C SER A 182 -14.71 20.73 -11.93
N LYS A 183 -13.78 21.68 -12.08
CA LYS A 183 -12.75 21.68 -13.13
C LYS A 183 -11.65 20.66 -12.87
N GLU A 184 -11.24 20.44 -11.61
CA GLU A 184 -10.22 19.41 -11.28
C GLU A 184 -10.74 18.00 -11.57
N VAL A 185 -12.03 17.74 -11.30
CA VAL A 185 -12.68 16.43 -11.52
C VAL A 185 -12.74 16.04 -13.00
N LYS A 186 -12.90 17.02 -13.91
CA LYS A 186 -12.92 16.77 -15.36
C LYS A 186 -11.55 16.40 -15.92
N GLN A 187 -10.47 16.88 -15.30
CA GLN A 187 -9.10 16.57 -15.74
C GLN A 187 -8.71 15.14 -15.38
N THR A 188 -9.17 14.64 -14.21
CA THR A 188 -8.99 13.26 -13.79
C THR A 188 -9.71 12.26 -14.70
N SER A 189 -10.89 12.62 -15.20
CA SER A 189 -11.69 11.77 -16.11
C SER A 189 -11.01 11.54 -17.48
N ARG A 190 -10.32 12.54 -18.05
CA ARG A 190 -9.58 12.36 -19.32
C ARG A 190 -8.37 11.44 -19.20
N TYR A 191 -7.73 11.38 -18.03
CA TYR A 191 -6.61 10.48 -17.79
C TYR A 191 -7.06 9.01 -17.73
N ILE A 192 -8.26 8.76 -17.18
CA ILE A 192 -8.85 7.42 -17.06
C ILE A 192 -9.21 6.84 -18.44
N SER A 193 -9.80 7.64 -19.34
CA SER A 193 -10.15 7.16 -20.69
C SER A 193 -8.91 6.71 -21.49
N ARG A 194 -7.79 7.43 -21.38
CA ARG A 194 -6.54 7.08 -22.07
C ARG A 194 -5.86 5.80 -21.57
N CYS A 195 -6.20 5.33 -20.37
CA CYS A 195 -5.66 4.07 -19.84
C CYS A 195 -6.52 2.86 -20.21
N VAL A 196 -7.74 3.06 -20.70
CA VAL A 196 -8.64 1.98 -21.16
C VAL A 196 -8.47 1.71 -22.66
N ASP A 197 -8.01 2.70 -23.43
CA ASP A 197 -7.80 2.61 -24.88
C ASP A 197 -6.38 2.13 -25.29
N LYS A 198 -5.59 1.56 -24.37
CA LYS A 198 -4.27 0.95 -24.63
C LYS A 198 -4.22 -0.46 -24.07
#